data_AF-A0AAV5FL27-F1
#
_entry.id   AF-A0AAV5FL27-F1
#
_cell.length_a   1.000
_cell.length_b   1.000
_cell.length_c   1.000
_cell.angle_alpha   90.00
_cell.angle_beta   90.00
_cell.angle_gamma   90.00
#
_symmetry.space_group_name_H-M   'P 1'
#
loop_
_entity.id
_entity.type
_entity.pdbx_description
1 polymer ?
#
loop_
_entity_poly.entity_id
_entity_poly.type
_entity_poly.pdbx_seq_one_letter_code
_entity_poly.pdbx_strand_id
1 'polypeptide(L)'
;MAAAGFRLGQRVHAAGDPRRIGTVRYLGPVDGHAGDWVGVDWDDGAGGRHDGSVAGRRYFVAAGECSASFARPTALSKGITLSDALRLRYRVEDFTKEEEDEMYVFSTSQKRVSVEFVGKNKVQEKLKNFNERPVHQLDTWELSLSFIPNFDEVLTMGNFLVSDLRLLDLTGNLLSQWQVRQILA
;
A
#
# COMPACT_ATOMS: atom_id res chain seq x y z
N MET A 1 16.17 -19.57 -2.61
CA MET A 1 15.54 -19.18 -1.33
C MET A 1 15.16 -17.71 -1.44
N ALA A 2 13.88 -17.41 -1.65
CA ALA A 2 13.40 -16.03 -1.81
C ALA A 2 13.20 -15.43 -0.41
N ALA A 3 14.07 -14.53 0.02
CA ALA A 3 13.92 -13.82 1.28
C ALA A 3 12.57 -13.06 1.30
N ALA A 4 11.68 -13.44 2.23
CA ALA A 4 10.45 -12.73 2.63
C ALA A 4 9.49 -12.23 1.51
N GLY A 5 9.51 -12.88 0.34
CA GLY A 5 8.62 -12.54 -0.78
C GLY A 5 8.88 -11.16 -1.39
N PHE A 6 10.11 -10.64 -1.30
CA PHE A 6 10.57 -9.48 -2.06
C PHE A 6 11.24 -9.91 -3.36
N ARG A 7 11.30 -9.01 -4.34
CA ARG A 7 12.03 -9.20 -5.61
C ARG A 7 13.02 -8.07 -5.84
N LEU A 8 14.15 -8.38 -6.46
CA LEU A 8 15.08 -7.35 -6.94
C LEU A 8 14.37 -6.43 -7.94
N GLY A 9 14.62 -5.12 -7.84
CA GLY A 9 13.95 -4.10 -8.64
C GLY A 9 12.52 -3.76 -8.19
N GLN A 10 11.99 -4.45 -7.17
CA GLN A 10 10.68 -4.10 -6.60
C GLN A 10 10.74 -2.76 -5.88
N ARG A 11 9.70 -1.94 -6.06
CA ARG A 11 9.50 -0.70 -5.31
C ARG A 11 8.86 -1.00 -3.96
N VAL A 12 9.36 -0.33 -2.93
CA VAL A 12 8.93 -0.49 -1.54
C VAL A 12 8.91 0.88 -0.89
N HIS A 13 8.18 1.01 0.21
CA HIS A 13 8.36 2.14 1.11
C HIS A 13 8.66 1.65 2.53
N ALA A 14 9.18 2.54 3.38
CA ALA A 14 9.37 2.22 4.79
C ALA A 14 8.03 1.95 5.48
N ALA A 15 7.97 0.92 6.33
CA ALA A 15 6.77 0.66 7.11
C ALA A 15 6.45 1.86 8.01
N GLY A 16 5.21 2.36 7.96
CA GLY A 16 4.79 3.57 8.68
C GLY A 16 5.13 4.90 8.00
N ASP A 17 5.89 4.89 6.90
CA ASP A 17 6.17 6.09 6.09
C ASP A 17 6.02 5.79 4.59
N PRO A 18 4.81 5.96 4.02
CA PRO A 18 4.53 5.75 2.60
C PRO A 18 5.33 6.64 1.65
N ARG A 19 5.85 7.77 2.13
CA ARG A 19 6.58 8.75 1.29
C ARG A 19 8.05 8.38 1.14
N ARG A 20 8.57 7.56 2.05
CA ARG A 20 9.95 7.09 2.00
C ARG A 20 10.06 5.88 1.08
N ILE A 21 10.09 6.16 -0.22
CA ILE A 21 10.07 5.16 -1.29
C ILE A 21 11.50 4.82 -1.73
N GLY A 22 11.70 3.55 -2.09
CA GLY A 22 12.96 3.07 -2.64
C GLY A 22 12.80 1.79 -3.46
N THR A 23 13.93 1.29 -3.94
CA THR A 23 14.02 0.12 -4.80
C THR A 23 14.85 -0.97 -4.14
N VAL A 24 14.34 -2.20 -4.11
CA VAL A 24 15.08 -3.36 -3.61
C VAL A 24 16.26 -3.66 -4.54
N ARG A 25 17.48 -3.61 -4.00
CA ARG A 25 18.74 -3.90 -4.70
C ARG A 25 19.45 -5.13 -4.20
N TYR A 26 19.14 -5.61 -3.00
CA TYR A 26 19.78 -6.78 -2.41
C TYR A 26 18.80 -7.58 -1.55
N LEU A 27 18.95 -8.91 -1.58
CA LEU A 27 18.19 -9.84 -0.76
C LEU A 27 19.14 -10.94 -0.25
N GLY A 28 19.33 -11.03 1.05
CA GLY A 28 20.17 -12.06 1.64
C GLY A 28 20.87 -11.66 2.94
N PRO A 29 21.82 -12.48 3.40
CA PRO A 29 22.56 -12.23 4.64
C PRO A 29 23.52 -11.05 4.51
N VAL A 30 23.79 -10.37 5.62
CA VAL A 30 24.79 -9.28 5.70
C VAL A 30 25.81 -9.66 6.75
N ASP A 31 27.09 -9.60 6.41
CA ASP A 31 28.18 -9.93 7.32
C ASP A 31 28.08 -9.14 8.63
N GLY A 32 28.28 -9.84 9.75
CA GLY A 32 28.14 -9.26 11.08
C GLY A 32 26.69 -9.09 11.55
N HIS A 33 25.69 -9.43 10.73
CA HIS A 33 24.27 -9.29 11.07
C HIS A 33 23.49 -10.58 10.79
N ALA A 34 22.92 -11.18 11.83
CA ALA A 34 22.16 -12.42 11.70
C ALA A 34 20.89 -12.28 10.85
N GLY A 35 20.54 -13.35 10.12
CA GLY A 35 19.32 -13.47 9.32
C GLY A 35 19.36 -12.72 7.98
N ASP A 36 18.26 -12.80 7.24
CA ASP A 36 18.13 -12.13 5.94
C ASP A 36 17.81 -10.64 6.08
N TRP A 37 18.32 -9.89 5.12
CA TRP A 37 18.16 -8.45 4.98
C TRP A 37 17.72 -8.10 3.57
N VAL A 38 17.01 -6.98 3.49
CA VAL A 38 16.63 -6.35 2.23
C VAL A 38 17.45 -5.07 2.10
N GLY A 39 18.33 -5.03 1.10
CA GLY A 39 19.02 -3.79 0.73
C GLY A 39 18.12 -2.96 -0.16
N VAL A 40 17.83 -1.74 0.27
CA VAL A 40 16.99 -0.77 -0.44
C VAL A 40 17.83 0.44 -0.79
N ASP A 41 17.68 0.91 -2.02
CA ASP A 41 18.22 2.15 -2.57
C ASP A 41 17.06 3.16 -2.61
N TRP A 42 17.08 4.14 -1.71
CA TRP A 42 15.99 5.09 -1.52
C TRP A 42 16.04 6.18 -2.58
N ASP A 43 14.87 6.69 -2.95
CA ASP A 43 14.78 7.80 -3.90
C ASP A 43 15.34 9.09 -3.31
N ASP A 44 15.55 10.09 -4.17
CA ASP A 44 16.14 11.37 -3.78
C ASP A 44 15.41 11.99 -2.57
N GLY A 45 16.19 12.31 -1.52
CA GLY A 45 15.69 12.93 -0.30
C GLY A 45 14.99 12.00 0.70
N ALA A 46 14.74 10.73 0.35
CA ALA A 46 14.11 9.75 1.25
C ALA A 46 15.09 9.22 2.34
N GLY A 47 16.37 9.56 2.22
CA GLY A 47 17.40 9.34 3.23
C GLY A 47 17.86 7.89 3.33
N GLY A 48 19.17 7.67 3.29
CA GLY A 48 19.83 6.40 3.55
C GLY A 48 21.03 6.59 4.48
N ARG A 49 21.85 5.54 4.61
CA ARG A 49 22.98 5.48 5.54
C ARG A 49 24.30 5.16 4.87
N HIS A 50 24.26 4.56 3.67
CA HIS A 50 25.45 4.06 2.98
C HIS A 50 25.21 3.98 1.46
N ASP A 51 26.23 3.55 0.73
CA ASP A 51 26.30 3.45 -0.73
C ASP A 51 26.02 2.04 -1.27
N GLY A 52 25.60 1.13 -0.38
CA GLY A 52 25.38 -0.29 -0.66
C GLY A 52 26.49 -1.20 -0.13
N SER A 53 27.46 -0.63 0.61
CA SER A 53 28.47 -1.36 1.36
C SER A 53 28.27 -1.28 2.89
N VAL A 54 28.73 -2.32 3.60
CA VAL A 54 28.80 -2.36 5.08
C VAL A 54 30.15 -2.94 5.47
N ALA A 55 30.84 -2.28 6.41
CA ALA A 55 32.15 -2.71 6.92
C ALA A 55 33.18 -3.04 5.82
N GLY A 56 33.20 -2.25 4.73
CA GLY A 56 34.12 -2.43 3.61
C GLY A 56 33.71 -3.50 2.59
N ARG A 57 32.63 -4.27 2.84
CA ARG A 57 32.09 -5.23 1.87
C ARG A 57 30.92 -4.61 1.09
N ARG A 58 30.98 -4.65 -0.24
CA ARG A 58 29.93 -4.17 -1.13
C ARG A 58 28.92 -5.27 -1.45
N TYR A 59 27.63 -4.97 -1.26
CA TYR A 59 26.52 -5.87 -1.59
C TYR A 59 25.77 -5.42 -2.85
N PHE A 60 25.65 -4.11 -3.03
CA PHE A 60 25.09 -3.49 -4.24
C PHE A 60 25.71 -2.10 -4.45
N VAL A 61 25.42 -1.49 -5.60
CA VAL A 61 25.77 -0.10 -5.90
C VAL A 61 24.49 0.72 -5.79
N ALA A 62 24.43 1.63 -4.83
CA ALA A 62 23.33 2.57 -4.66
C ALA A 62 23.52 3.80 -5.56
N ALA A 63 22.44 4.57 -5.77
CA ALA A 63 22.50 5.76 -6.62
C ALA A 63 23.33 6.90 -6.00
N GLY A 64 23.33 7.02 -4.68
CA GLY A 64 24.10 8.01 -3.93
C GLY A 64 24.82 7.44 -2.70
N GLU A 65 25.82 8.15 -2.21
CA GLU A 65 26.68 7.72 -1.09
C GLU A 65 25.93 7.44 0.21
N CYS A 66 24.80 8.13 0.43
CA CYS A 66 23.93 7.97 1.59
C CYS A 66 22.49 7.66 1.18
N SER A 67 22.29 6.94 0.07
CA SER A 67 20.95 6.61 -0.45
C SER A 67 20.47 5.23 -0.05
N ALA A 68 21.33 4.33 0.42
CA ALA A 68 20.95 2.95 0.70
C ALA A 68 20.75 2.63 2.18
N SER A 69 19.98 1.58 2.47
CA SER A 69 19.84 0.98 3.80
C SER A 69 19.64 -0.54 3.71
N PHE A 70 20.14 -1.28 4.69
CA PHE A 70 19.70 -2.65 4.95
C PHE A 70 18.56 -2.62 5.97
N ALA A 71 17.41 -3.13 5.56
CA ALA A 71 16.21 -3.17 6.38
C ALA A 71 15.75 -4.62 6.62
N ARG A 72 15.09 -4.85 7.76
CA ARG A 72 14.35 -6.08 7.96
C ARG A 72 13.13 -6.09 7.04
N PRO A 73 12.69 -7.26 6.55
CA PRO A 73 11.44 -7.39 5.81
C PRO A 73 10.24 -6.69 6.45
N THR A 74 10.14 -6.73 7.79
CA THR A 74 9.07 -6.11 8.57
C THR A 74 9.12 -4.58 8.61
N ALA A 75 10.27 -3.99 8.29
CA ALA A 75 10.45 -2.54 8.20
C ALA A 75 10.10 -1.98 6.81
N LEU A 76 9.65 -2.83 5.89
CA LEU A 76 9.31 -2.48 4.51
C LEU A 76 7.88 -2.89 4.18
N SER A 77 7.21 -2.03 3.43
CA SER A 77 5.92 -2.33 2.81
C SER A 77 6.10 -2.63 1.33
N LYS A 78 5.44 -3.70 0.89
CA LYS A 78 5.35 -4.09 -0.53
C LYS A 78 4.22 -3.36 -1.26
N GLY A 79 3.50 -2.47 -0.58
CA GLY A 79 2.28 -1.87 -1.10
C GLY A 79 1.08 -2.80 -1.08
N ILE A 80 -0.03 -2.32 -1.63
CA ILE A 80 -1.27 -3.08 -1.79
C ILE A 80 -1.70 -3.11 -3.26
N THR A 81 -2.67 -3.97 -3.57
CA THR A 81 -3.26 -4.00 -4.92
C THR A 81 -4.27 -2.87 -5.10
N LEU A 82 -4.56 -2.49 -6.35
CA LEU A 82 -5.63 -1.52 -6.64
C LEU A 82 -6.97 -1.97 -6.05
N SER A 83 -7.27 -3.26 -6.11
CA SER A 83 -8.48 -3.85 -5.53
C SER A 83 -8.58 -3.63 -4.03
N ASP A 84 -7.48 -3.88 -3.30
CA ASP A 84 -7.43 -3.66 -1.86
C ASP A 84 -7.51 -2.17 -1.52
N ALA A 85 -6.86 -1.33 -2.33
CA ALA A 85 -6.90 0.12 -2.18
C ALA A 85 -8.32 0.68 -2.38
N LEU A 86 -9.04 0.20 -3.39
CA LEU A 86 -10.43 0.54 -3.65
C LEU A 86 -11.32 0.08 -2.49
N ARG A 87 -11.14 -1.14 -1.99
CA ARG A 87 -11.87 -1.65 -0.82
C ARG A 87 -11.64 -0.79 0.42
N LEU A 88 -10.38 -0.44 0.72
CA LEU A 88 -10.03 0.38 1.88
C LEU A 88 -10.57 1.81 1.77
N ARG A 89 -10.49 2.40 0.58
CA ARG A 89 -10.88 3.79 0.33
C ARG A 89 -12.40 3.97 0.25
N TYR A 90 -13.09 3.05 -0.42
CA TYR A 90 -14.51 3.19 -0.74
C TYR A 90 -15.43 2.26 0.06
N ARG A 91 -14.89 1.44 0.97
CA ARG A 91 -15.64 0.53 1.85
C ARG A 91 -16.76 -0.19 1.11
N VAL A 92 -16.37 -1.16 0.30
CA VAL A 92 -17.30 -1.96 -0.51
C VAL A 92 -18.06 -3.00 0.34
N GLU A 93 -17.67 -3.19 1.60
CA GLU A 93 -18.30 -4.15 2.51
C GLU A 93 -18.79 -3.49 3.80
N ASP A 94 -19.97 -3.93 4.25
CA ASP A 94 -20.46 -3.69 5.62
C ASP A 94 -19.51 -4.37 6.62
N PHE A 95 -19.30 -3.78 7.79
CA PHE A 95 -18.49 -4.41 8.84
C PHE A 95 -18.96 -5.85 9.09
N THR A 96 -18.02 -6.76 9.26
CA THR A 96 -18.37 -8.12 9.69
C THR A 96 -19.00 -8.06 11.08
N LYS A 97 -19.87 -9.03 11.41
CA LYS A 97 -20.52 -9.06 12.72
C LYS A 97 -19.49 -9.11 13.85
N GLU A 98 -18.38 -9.80 13.61
CA GLU A 98 -17.25 -9.92 14.51
C GLU A 98 -16.57 -8.56 14.77
N GLU A 99 -16.37 -7.74 13.73
CA GLU A 99 -15.81 -6.39 13.87
C GLU A 99 -16.77 -5.42 14.58
N GLU A 100 -18.08 -5.56 14.37
CA GLU A 100 -19.08 -4.77 15.09
C GLU A 100 -19.12 -5.14 16.59
N ASP A 101 -19.00 -6.43 16.91
CA ASP A 101 -19.01 -6.94 18.28
C ASP A 101 -17.77 -6.49 19.08
N GLU A 102 -16.63 -6.25 18.42
CA GLU A 102 -15.42 -5.71 19.05
C GLU A 102 -15.50 -4.21 19.36
N MET A 103 -16.46 -3.49 18.77
CA MET A 103 -16.57 -2.05 18.94
C MET A 103 -17.48 -1.68 20.12
N TYR A 104 -16.85 -1.46 21.27
CA TYR A 104 -17.52 -1.02 22.50
C TYR A 104 -16.81 0.18 23.14
N VAL A 105 -17.56 0.92 23.94
CA VAL A 105 -17.00 1.92 24.85
C VAL A 105 -17.27 1.53 26.30
N PHE A 106 -16.44 1.98 27.22
CA PHE A 106 -16.70 1.82 28.65
C PHE A 106 -17.60 2.96 29.14
N SER A 107 -18.68 2.62 29.83
CA SER A 107 -19.49 3.61 30.56
C SER A 107 -18.67 4.24 31.70
N THR A 108 -19.21 5.30 32.30
CA THR A 108 -18.71 5.88 33.55
C THR A 108 -18.64 4.88 34.71
N SER A 109 -19.41 3.78 34.62
CA SER A 109 -19.38 2.65 35.55
C SER A 109 -18.48 1.49 35.11
N GLN A 110 -17.57 1.71 34.15
CA GLN A 110 -16.67 0.71 33.56
C GLN A 110 -17.36 -0.51 32.95
N LYS A 111 -18.65 -0.41 32.60
CA LYS A 111 -19.36 -1.46 31.90
C LYS A 111 -19.14 -1.32 30.39
N ARG A 112 -18.92 -2.42 29.68
CA ARG A 112 -18.91 -2.41 28.21
C ARG A 112 -20.29 -2.04 27.69
N VAL A 113 -20.35 -1.02 26.84
CA VAL A 113 -21.54 -0.58 26.12
C VAL A 113 -21.22 -0.71 24.63
N SER A 114 -21.96 -1.58 23.95
CA SER A 114 -21.86 -1.73 22.50
C SER A 114 -22.22 -0.40 21.83
N VAL A 115 -21.42 0.00 20.83
CA VAL A 115 -21.68 1.24 20.09
C VAL A 115 -22.70 0.96 18.99
N GLU A 116 -23.97 1.21 19.27
CA GLU A 116 -24.99 1.31 18.21
C GLU A 116 -24.88 2.67 17.53
N PHE A 117 -24.38 2.69 16.29
CA PHE A 117 -24.43 3.93 15.51
C PHE A 117 -25.86 4.19 15.05
N VAL A 118 -26.50 5.17 15.70
CA VAL A 118 -27.85 5.61 15.33
C VAL A 118 -27.77 6.40 14.02
N GLY A 119 -28.54 6.00 13.02
CA GLY A 119 -28.52 6.64 11.70
C GLY A 119 -27.52 6.05 10.70
N LYS A 120 -26.89 4.89 11.00
CA LYS A 120 -26.16 4.08 9.99
C LYS A 120 -26.96 3.96 8.73
N ASN A 121 -28.25 3.60 8.83
CA ASN A 121 -29.11 3.42 7.67
C ASN A 121 -29.19 4.67 6.79
N LYS A 122 -29.32 5.87 7.37
CA LYS A 122 -29.36 7.13 6.59
C LYS A 122 -27.99 7.50 6.01
N VAL A 123 -26.92 7.20 6.72
CA VAL A 123 -25.54 7.43 6.26
C VAL A 123 -25.16 6.41 5.19
N GLN A 124 -25.51 5.13 5.34
CA GLN A 124 -25.40 4.05 4.38
C GLN A 124 -26.32 4.26 3.17
N GLU A 125 -27.53 4.79 3.30
CA GLU A 125 -28.37 5.18 2.15
C GLU A 125 -27.73 6.33 1.39
N LYS A 126 -27.28 7.36 2.10
CA LYS A 126 -26.57 8.49 1.48
C LYS A 126 -25.24 8.06 0.85
N LEU A 127 -24.51 7.14 1.48
CA LEU A 127 -23.25 6.59 0.99
C LEU A 127 -23.47 5.53 -0.09
N LYS A 128 -24.59 4.79 -0.10
CA LYS A 128 -25.02 3.93 -1.22
C LYS A 128 -25.30 4.80 -2.42
N ASN A 129 -26.11 5.85 -2.28
CA ASN A 129 -26.33 6.84 -3.34
C ASN A 129 -25.06 7.61 -3.74
N PHE A 130 -24.04 7.68 -2.86
CA PHE A 130 -22.74 8.27 -3.16
C PHE A 130 -21.82 7.27 -3.89
N ASN A 131 -21.89 5.99 -3.54
CA ASN A 131 -21.24 4.87 -4.23
C ASN A 131 -21.94 4.53 -5.56
N GLU A 132 -23.19 4.98 -5.75
CA GLU A 132 -23.91 5.02 -7.03
C GLU A 132 -23.45 6.16 -7.95
N ARG A 133 -22.68 7.12 -7.42
CA ARG A 133 -22.01 8.08 -8.28
C ARG A 133 -20.69 7.45 -8.71
N PRO A 134 -20.49 7.25 -10.02
CA PRO A 134 -19.22 6.74 -10.47
C PRO A 134 -18.11 7.70 -10.05
N VAL A 135 -17.02 7.15 -9.52
CA VAL A 135 -15.86 7.93 -9.11
C VAL A 135 -15.25 8.53 -10.37
N HIS A 136 -15.38 9.85 -10.57
CA HIS A 136 -14.81 10.52 -11.75
C HIS A 136 -13.30 10.69 -11.66
N GLN A 137 -12.77 10.81 -10.45
CA GLN A 137 -11.34 10.97 -10.18
C GLN A 137 -10.93 10.13 -8.96
N LEU A 138 -9.86 9.36 -9.12
CA LEU A 138 -9.28 8.53 -8.06
C LEU A 138 -7.83 8.93 -7.81
N ASP A 139 -7.56 9.49 -6.63
CA ASP A 139 -6.20 9.81 -6.18
C ASP A 139 -5.68 8.69 -5.28
N THR A 140 -4.56 8.07 -5.69
CA THR A 140 -3.99 6.88 -5.01
C THR A 140 -2.67 7.11 -4.30
N TRP A 141 -2.24 8.38 -4.18
CA TRP A 141 -0.93 8.79 -3.66
C TRP A 141 -0.55 8.18 -2.29
N GLU A 142 -1.52 7.89 -1.42
CA GLU A 142 -1.27 7.33 -0.08
C GLU A 142 -1.54 5.82 0.04
N LEU A 143 -1.94 5.19 -1.07
CA LEU A 143 -2.35 3.79 -1.07
C LEU A 143 -1.17 2.87 -1.42
N SER A 144 -0.02 3.39 -1.83
CA SER A 144 1.19 2.59 -2.12
C SER A 144 0.91 1.43 -3.07
N LEU A 145 0.20 1.68 -4.18
CA LEU A 145 -0.15 0.65 -5.16
C LEU A 145 1.11 0.00 -5.74
N SER A 146 1.21 -1.31 -5.63
CA SER A 146 2.33 -2.09 -6.20
C SER A 146 1.91 -2.99 -7.35
N PHE A 147 0.61 -3.18 -7.53
CA PHE A 147 0.06 -4.00 -8.60
C PHE A 147 -1.34 -3.53 -8.99
N ILE A 148 -1.57 -3.41 -10.30
CA ILE A 148 -2.88 -3.22 -10.90
C ILE A 148 -3.24 -4.56 -11.54
N PRO A 149 -4.29 -5.26 -11.07
CA PRO A 149 -4.75 -6.51 -11.68
C PRO A 149 -5.26 -6.27 -13.11
N ASN A 150 -5.55 -7.36 -13.83
CA ASN A 150 -6.06 -7.24 -15.18
C ASN A 150 -7.39 -6.45 -15.20
N PHE A 151 -7.69 -5.85 -16.35
CA PHE A 151 -8.85 -4.96 -16.49
C PHE A 151 -10.17 -5.68 -16.17
N ASP A 152 -10.30 -6.96 -16.53
CA ASP A 152 -11.50 -7.76 -16.23
C ASP A 152 -11.74 -7.92 -14.72
N GLU A 153 -10.70 -8.08 -13.92
CA GLU A 153 -10.80 -8.19 -12.45
C GLU A 153 -11.16 -6.84 -11.83
N VAL A 154 -10.60 -5.74 -12.35
CA VAL A 154 -10.99 -4.37 -11.96
C VAL A 154 -12.45 -4.08 -12.34
N LEU A 155 -12.91 -4.50 -13.52
CA LEU A 155 -14.30 -4.36 -13.96
C LEU A 155 -15.26 -5.22 -13.14
N THR A 156 -14.89 -6.47 -12.87
CA THR A 156 -15.73 -7.40 -12.09
C THR A 156 -15.94 -6.88 -10.66
N MET A 157 -14.91 -6.26 -10.06
CA MET A 157 -15.01 -5.62 -8.74
C MET A 157 -15.57 -4.20 -8.77
N GLY A 158 -15.38 -3.48 -9.88
CA GLY A 158 -15.53 -2.04 -9.99
C GLY A 158 -16.63 -1.56 -10.94
N ASN A 159 -17.47 -2.47 -11.47
CA ASN A 159 -18.52 -2.16 -12.45
C ASN A 159 -19.44 -1.00 -12.03
N PHE A 160 -19.51 -0.72 -10.73
CA PHE A 160 -20.26 0.40 -10.17
C PHE A 160 -19.41 1.62 -9.77
N LEU A 161 -18.18 1.39 -9.27
CA LEU A 161 -17.34 2.45 -8.69
C LEU A 161 -16.47 3.18 -9.72
N VAL A 162 -16.05 2.50 -10.80
CA VAL A 162 -15.09 3.04 -11.79
C VAL A 162 -15.67 3.12 -13.21
N SER A 163 -16.98 2.93 -13.38
CA SER A 163 -17.65 2.96 -14.69
C SER A 163 -17.68 4.33 -15.37
N ASP A 164 -17.49 5.44 -14.64
CA ASP A 164 -17.24 6.80 -15.18
C ASP A 164 -15.95 7.39 -14.61
N LEU A 165 -14.93 6.55 -14.35
CA LEU A 165 -13.60 7.01 -13.95
C LEU A 165 -12.92 7.69 -15.14
N ARG A 166 -12.79 9.03 -15.04
CA ARG A 166 -12.19 9.87 -16.07
C ARG A 166 -10.72 10.15 -15.80
N LEU A 167 -10.33 10.16 -14.53
CA LEU A 167 -8.96 10.44 -14.10
C LEU A 167 -8.53 9.45 -13.01
N LEU A 168 -7.41 8.77 -13.25
CA LEU A 168 -6.76 7.91 -12.28
C LEU A 168 -5.37 8.48 -12.01
N ASP A 169 -5.19 9.13 -10.87
CA ASP A 169 -3.89 9.61 -10.46
C ASP A 169 -3.13 8.49 -9.74
N LEU A 170 -2.13 7.96 -10.45
CA LEU A 170 -1.20 6.93 -9.98
C LEU A 170 0.12 7.52 -9.44
N THR A 171 0.22 8.84 -9.30
CA THR A 171 1.44 9.49 -8.82
C THR A 171 1.75 9.05 -7.38
N GLY A 172 3.03 8.87 -7.07
CA GLY A 172 3.48 8.49 -5.71
C GLY A 172 3.32 7.00 -5.35
N ASN A 173 2.93 6.14 -6.29
CA ASN A 173 2.79 4.71 -6.04
C ASN A 173 4.08 3.90 -6.23
N LEU A 174 4.02 2.61 -5.90
CA LEU A 174 5.13 1.66 -6.02
C LEU A 174 5.16 0.94 -7.39
N LEU A 175 4.60 1.55 -8.43
CA LEU A 175 4.62 0.99 -9.79
C LEU A 175 6.01 1.23 -10.41
N SER A 176 6.77 0.16 -10.66
CA SER A 176 8.09 0.24 -11.30
C SER A 176 8.06 0.25 -12.82
N GLN A 177 6.93 -0.12 -13.42
CA GLN A 177 6.73 -0.24 -14.85
C GLN A 177 5.25 -0.10 -15.17
N TRP A 178 4.94 0.51 -16.32
CA TRP A 178 3.58 0.69 -16.80
C TRP A 178 3.55 0.44 -18.31
N GLN A 179 2.49 -0.22 -18.78
CA GLN A 179 2.16 -0.31 -20.20
C GLN A 179 0.87 0.46 -20.42
N VAL A 180 0.92 1.49 -21.25
CA VAL A 180 -0.30 2.13 -21.73
C VAL A 180 -0.98 1.18 -22.69
N ARG A 181 -2.13 0.66 -22.30
CA ARG A 181 -3.07 0.08 -23.24
C ARG A 181 -4.17 1.10 -23.43
N GLN A 182 -4.23 1.68 -24.63
CA GLN A 182 -5.32 2.56 -25.02
C GLN A 182 -6.58 1.69 -25.08
N ILE A 183 -7.51 1.93 -24.16
CA ILE A 183 -8.83 1.31 -24.20
C ILE A 183 -9.67 2.21 -25.09
N LEU A 184 -9.88 1.78 -26.33
CA LEU A 184 -10.81 2.44 -27.24
C LEU A 184 -12.23 2.21 -26.70
N ALA A 185 -12.99 3.31 -26.61
CA ALA A 185 -14.38 3.33 -26.18
C ALA A 185 -15.31 2.63 -27.17
#